data_AF-A0A1F6GPR7-F1
#
_entry.id   AF-A0A1F6GPR7-F1
#
_cell.length_a   1.000
_cell.length_b   1.000
_cell.length_c   1.000
_cell.angle_alpha   90.00
_cell.angle_beta   90.00
_cell.angle_gamma   90.00
#
_symmetry.space_group_name_H-M   'P 1'
#
loop_
_entity.id
_entity.type
_entity.pdbx_description
1 polymer ?
#
loop_
_entity_poly.entity_id
_entity_poly.type
_entity_poly.pdbx_seq_one_letter_code
_entity_poly.pdbx_strand_id
1 'polypeptide(L)'
;MRLFGDLLTGTFVARPNRFVVKVQLGDLSVEAYLSNPGRLNELLFPGVSLLIEPTPNDQGKLQYRVLGLLRGNHSLLLHTHSANDMAAWLIDRDLAPGLEGWRVKQREIKVGHSRFDLLLEKEGETRLAEVKSCTLFSQKAALFPDAPSLRAAKHLRELAQLAPPNGPKPVVLFLVQAQGAKVFLPDWHTDLEFAQTLLEVKDRLEILPLAVKTDLRLDLKPKTQRLPIRWDLVEKEAHDQGSYLFLLELKESLEFDVGGLGHRAFPKGYYVYVGSARQGLNHRLARHQRLKKKYHWHIDYLRAKAKVHASLPLRSQEDLECRLAEGLAQKADFLLPGFGASDCPCKTHLFGFLKDPMADREFFDLLFWYRVDRHL
;
A
#
# COMPACT_ATOMS: atom_id res chain seq x y z
N MET A 1 -3.16 -24.88 7.60
CA MET A 1 -1.78 -25.23 7.21
C MET A 1 -0.84 -24.63 8.24
N ARG A 2 0.03 -25.44 8.86
CA ARG A 2 1.11 -24.89 9.68
C ARG A 2 2.15 -24.26 8.77
N LEU A 3 2.45 -22.97 8.97
CA LEU A 3 3.40 -22.25 8.10
C LEU A 3 4.79 -22.16 8.72
N PHE A 4 4.87 -21.98 10.04
CA PHE A 4 6.11 -21.70 10.74
C PHE A 4 6.28 -22.57 11.99
N GLY A 5 7.51 -22.58 12.50
CA GLY A 5 7.90 -23.32 13.69
C GLY A 5 7.44 -22.61 14.98
N ASP A 6 8.41 -22.26 15.81
CA ASP A 6 8.20 -21.50 17.03
C ASP A 6 8.46 -20.02 16.79
N LEU A 7 7.49 -19.21 17.20
CA LEU A 7 7.48 -17.77 16.96
C LEU A 7 7.83 -17.04 18.24
N LEU A 8 8.70 -16.04 18.10
CA LEU A 8 8.97 -15.04 19.12
C LEU A 8 8.10 -13.81 18.86
N THR A 9 7.69 -13.14 19.93
CA THR A 9 6.96 -11.88 19.85
C THR A 9 7.85 -10.75 20.31
N GLY A 10 7.99 -9.72 19.47
CA GLY A 10 8.71 -8.49 19.82
C GLY A 10 7.92 -7.25 19.43
N THR A 11 8.35 -6.09 19.89
CA THR A 11 7.66 -4.82 19.64
C THR A 11 8.36 -4.05 18.52
N PHE A 12 7.61 -3.61 17.52
CA PHE A 12 8.13 -2.76 16.46
C PHE A 12 8.60 -1.41 17.01
N VAL A 13 9.83 -1.04 16.69
CA VAL A 13 10.44 0.25 17.07
C VAL A 13 10.57 1.16 15.85
N ALA A 14 11.22 0.67 14.79
CA ALA A 14 11.49 1.45 13.59
C ALA A 14 11.78 0.55 12.40
N ARG A 15 11.66 1.10 11.18
CA ARG A 15 12.03 0.44 9.93
C ARG A 15 13.05 1.31 9.20
N PRO A 16 14.36 1.17 9.49
CA PRO A 16 15.40 2.02 8.91
C PRO A 16 15.44 1.98 7.37
N ASN A 17 15.08 0.84 6.77
CA ASN A 17 14.93 0.69 5.34
C ASN A 17 13.92 -0.43 5.03
N ARG A 18 13.61 -0.63 3.75
CA ARG A 18 12.59 -1.59 3.30
C ARG A 18 12.82 -3.05 3.74
N PHE A 19 14.04 -3.45 4.10
CA PHE A 19 14.37 -4.84 4.46
C PHE A 19 14.82 -5.04 5.90
N VAL A 20 14.99 -3.96 6.68
CA VAL A 20 15.47 -4.02 8.06
C VAL A 20 14.45 -3.39 8.98
N VAL A 21 14.09 -4.14 10.02
CA VAL A 21 13.19 -3.70 11.09
C VAL A 21 13.92 -3.80 12.42
N LYS A 22 13.81 -2.76 13.24
CA LYS A 22 14.25 -2.77 14.64
C LYS A 22 13.12 -3.26 15.52
N VAL A 23 13.40 -4.28 16.31
CA VAL A 23 12.45 -4.97 17.17
C VAL A 23 12.98 -4.98 18.60
N GLN A 24 12.13 -4.64 19.56
CA GLN A 24 12.41 -4.82 20.98
C GLN A 24 11.93 -6.21 21.42
N LEU A 25 12.84 -7.08 21.85
CA LEU A 25 12.59 -8.44 22.32
C LEU A 25 12.99 -8.54 23.80
N GLY A 26 12.03 -8.38 24.71
CA GLY A 26 12.34 -8.18 26.13
C GLY A 26 13.19 -6.90 26.31
N ASP A 27 14.34 -7.02 26.95
CA ASP A 27 15.30 -5.91 27.13
C ASP A 27 16.27 -5.73 25.95
N LEU A 28 16.26 -6.66 24.97
CA LEU A 28 17.18 -6.65 23.84
C LEU A 28 16.59 -5.91 22.63
N SER A 29 17.36 -4.99 22.05
CA SER A 29 17.07 -4.38 20.77
C SER A 29 17.77 -5.17 19.65
N VAL A 30 16.99 -5.75 18.74
CA VAL A 30 17.50 -6.60 17.65
C VAL A 30 17.09 -6.05 16.28
N GLU A 31 17.87 -6.38 15.25
CA GLU A 31 17.52 -6.11 13.86
C GLU A 31 17.02 -7.41 13.19
N ALA A 32 15.89 -7.30 12.49
CA ALA A 32 15.25 -8.41 11.81
C ALA A 32 15.04 -8.09 10.32
N TYR A 33 15.24 -9.11 9.48
CA TYR A 33 14.95 -9.03 8.04
C TYR A 33 13.44 -9.04 7.77
N LEU A 34 12.97 -8.19 6.87
CA LEU A 34 11.58 -8.17 6.41
C LEU A 34 11.54 -8.39 4.90
N SER A 35 10.95 -9.51 4.46
CA SER A 35 10.87 -9.87 3.03
C SER A 35 9.83 -9.07 2.24
N ASN A 36 8.92 -8.35 2.92
CA ASN A 36 7.93 -7.52 2.27
C ASN A 36 8.56 -6.18 1.81
N PRO A 37 8.66 -5.90 0.50
CA PRO A 37 9.25 -4.66 -0.01
C PRO A 37 8.31 -3.46 0.07
N GLY A 38 7.03 -3.70 0.39
CA GLY A 38 5.98 -2.69 0.52
C GLY A 38 6.24 -1.67 1.61
N ARG A 39 5.48 -0.56 1.63
CA ARG A 39 5.71 0.55 2.57
C ARG A 39 5.26 0.21 3.99
N LEU A 40 4.14 -0.49 4.12
CA LEU A 40 3.56 -0.94 5.39
C LEU A 40 3.38 0.17 6.45
N ASN A 41 3.30 1.44 6.03
CA ASN A 41 3.23 2.58 6.96
C ASN A 41 1.93 2.56 7.76
N GLU A 42 0.86 2.06 7.14
CA GLU A 42 -0.47 1.85 7.73
C GLU A 42 -0.55 0.63 8.67
N LEU A 43 0.52 -0.17 8.75
CA LEU A 43 0.59 -1.40 9.53
C LEU A 43 1.63 -1.30 10.66
N LEU A 44 2.80 -0.72 10.37
CA LEU A 44 3.94 -0.67 11.27
C LEU A 44 3.98 0.65 12.06
N PHE A 45 3.02 0.82 12.95
CA PHE A 45 3.05 1.91 13.94
C PHE A 45 3.96 1.54 15.11
N PRO A 46 4.72 2.48 15.70
CA PRO A 46 5.49 2.21 16.92
C PRO A 46 4.64 1.50 17.99
N GLY A 47 5.15 0.41 18.55
CA GLY A 47 4.44 -0.37 19.57
C GLY A 47 3.65 -1.57 19.06
N VAL A 48 3.49 -1.77 17.74
CA VAL A 48 2.81 -2.98 17.24
C VAL A 48 3.63 -4.24 17.53
N SER A 49 2.95 -5.32 17.90
CA SER A 49 3.60 -6.62 18.12
C SER A 49 3.92 -7.29 16.79
N LEU A 50 5.18 -7.71 16.64
CA LEU A 50 5.69 -8.46 15.51
C LEU A 50 5.94 -9.90 15.91
N LEU A 51 5.64 -10.80 14.98
CA LEU A 51 6.01 -12.21 15.06
C LEU A 51 7.30 -12.40 14.26
N ILE A 52 8.34 -12.85 14.96
CA ILE A 52 9.68 -13.07 14.39
C ILE A 52 10.15 -14.48 14.68
N GLU A 53 11.13 -14.94 13.93
CA GLU A 53 11.86 -16.17 14.25
C GLU A 53 13.36 -16.00 13.95
N PRO A 54 14.23 -16.82 14.55
CA PRO A 54 15.64 -16.86 14.16
C PRO A 54 15.78 -17.17 12.67
N THR A 55 16.70 -16.47 12.00
CA THR A 55 17.01 -16.76 10.60
C THR A 55 17.67 -18.14 10.50
N PRO A 56 17.14 -19.08 9.70
CA PRO A 56 17.78 -20.39 9.51
C PRO A 56 19.16 -20.24 8.87
N ASN A 57 20.19 -20.90 9.44
CA ASN A 57 21.56 -20.96 8.92
C ASN A 57 22.28 -19.61 8.73
N ASP A 58 22.24 -18.68 9.69
CA ASP A 58 22.90 -17.37 9.51
C ASP A 58 24.34 -17.29 10.06
N GLN A 59 25.30 -17.09 9.15
CA GLN A 59 26.62 -16.48 9.38
C GLN A 59 26.60 -14.95 9.12
N GLY A 60 25.43 -14.37 8.88
CA GLY A 60 25.20 -12.96 8.55
C GLY A 60 24.85 -12.06 9.76
N LYS A 61 24.54 -10.79 9.45
CA LYS A 61 24.29 -9.73 10.45
C LYS A 61 22.86 -9.69 11.02
N LEU A 62 21.87 -10.32 10.37
CA LEU A 62 20.44 -10.22 10.74
C LEU A 62 19.92 -11.56 11.26
N GLN A 63 20.12 -11.77 12.56
CA GLN A 63 19.83 -13.03 13.25
C GLN A 63 18.34 -13.41 13.31
N TYR A 64 17.43 -12.48 12.96
CA TYR A 64 16.00 -12.69 12.98
C TYR A 64 15.35 -12.31 11.66
N ARG A 65 14.18 -12.87 11.38
CA ARG A 65 13.28 -12.42 10.31
C ARG A 65 11.87 -12.16 10.83
N VAL A 66 11.23 -11.12 10.30
CA VAL A 66 9.83 -10.78 10.56
C VAL A 66 8.94 -11.63 9.67
N LEU A 67 8.03 -12.36 10.30
CA LEU A 67 7.06 -13.21 9.61
C LEU A 67 5.70 -12.52 9.48
N GLY A 68 5.30 -11.77 10.50
CA GLY A 68 4.02 -11.09 10.54
C GLY A 68 3.89 -10.11 11.69
N LEU A 69 2.69 -9.60 11.87
CA LEU A 69 2.33 -8.73 12.99
C LEU A 69 1.03 -9.20 13.63
N LEU A 70 0.81 -8.79 14.88
CA LEU A 70 -0.45 -8.93 15.59
C LEU A 70 -1.14 -7.57 15.73
N ARG A 71 -2.45 -7.54 15.50
CA ARG A 71 -3.31 -6.37 15.67
C ARG A 71 -4.61 -6.79 16.36
N GLY A 72 -4.69 -6.56 17.67
CA GLY A 72 -5.80 -7.09 18.47
C GLY A 72 -5.81 -8.62 18.42
N ASN A 73 -6.95 -9.22 18.06
CA ASN A 73 -7.11 -10.68 17.97
C ASN A 73 -6.81 -11.23 16.56
N HIS A 74 -6.00 -10.51 15.79
CA HIS A 74 -5.75 -10.79 14.39
C HIS A 74 -4.26 -10.80 14.09
N SER A 75 -3.86 -11.61 13.13
CA SER A 75 -2.51 -11.62 12.58
C SER A 75 -2.52 -11.20 11.12
N LEU A 76 -1.39 -10.65 10.67
CA LEU A 76 -1.10 -10.40 9.27
C LEU A 76 0.25 -11.02 8.92
N LEU A 77 0.28 -11.87 7.92
CA LEU A 77 1.49 -12.45 7.35
C LEU A 77 2.17 -11.43 6.44
N LEU A 78 3.39 -11.03 6.83
CA LEU A 78 4.25 -10.17 6.04
C LEU A 78 5.27 -10.95 5.23
N HIS A 79 5.51 -12.22 5.55
CA HIS A 79 6.43 -13.06 4.80
C HIS A 79 5.87 -13.41 3.41
N THR A 80 6.42 -12.77 2.37
CA THR A 80 5.87 -12.84 1.01
C THR A 80 6.05 -14.20 0.34
N HIS A 81 7.15 -14.92 0.60
CA HIS A 81 7.41 -16.24 -0.01
C HIS A 81 6.38 -17.30 0.40
N SER A 82 5.86 -17.22 1.64
CA SER A 82 4.81 -18.16 2.10
C SER A 82 3.46 -17.94 1.41
N ALA A 83 3.25 -16.82 0.71
CA ALA A 83 2.03 -16.62 -0.07
C ALA A 83 1.88 -17.68 -1.17
N ASN A 84 2.98 -18.07 -1.83
CA ASN A 84 2.98 -19.09 -2.87
C ASN A 84 2.67 -20.48 -2.29
N ASP A 85 3.11 -20.75 -1.06
CA ASP A 85 2.80 -21.99 -0.34
C ASP A 85 1.33 -22.04 0.08
N MET A 86 0.80 -20.93 0.59
CA MET A 86 -0.62 -20.79 0.92
C MET A 86 -1.51 -20.98 -0.31
N ALA A 87 -1.19 -20.33 -1.43
CA ALA A 87 -1.93 -20.45 -2.68
C ALA A 87 -1.97 -21.91 -3.15
N ALA A 88 -0.81 -22.57 -3.24
CA ALA A 88 -0.72 -23.97 -3.63
C ALA A 88 -1.54 -24.88 -2.72
N TRP A 89 -1.41 -24.71 -1.39
CA TRP A 89 -2.13 -25.51 -0.41
C TRP A 89 -3.65 -25.37 -0.52
N LEU A 90 -4.15 -24.16 -0.79
CA LEU A 90 -5.56 -23.88 -0.99
C LEU A 90 -6.08 -24.49 -2.30
N ILE A 91 -5.31 -24.37 -3.38
CA ILE A 91 -5.68 -24.91 -4.70
C ILE A 91 -5.76 -26.43 -4.67
N ASP A 92 -4.73 -27.10 -4.14
CA ASP A 92 -4.67 -28.58 -4.11
C ASP A 92 -5.76 -29.23 -3.26
N ARG A 93 -6.45 -28.44 -2.41
CA ARG A 93 -7.51 -28.90 -1.50
C ARG A 93 -8.90 -28.39 -1.88
N ASP A 94 -9.04 -27.76 -3.04
CA ASP A 94 -10.30 -27.14 -3.48
C ASP A 94 -10.85 -26.11 -2.48
N LEU A 95 -9.95 -25.41 -1.79
CA LEU A 95 -10.26 -24.34 -0.84
C LEU A 95 -10.08 -22.94 -1.46
N ALA A 96 -9.90 -22.86 -2.77
CA ALA A 96 -9.75 -21.61 -3.52
C ALA A 96 -10.93 -21.45 -4.51
N PRO A 97 -12.01 -20.73 -4.12
CA PRO A 97 -13.19 -20.57 -4.96
C PRO A 97 -12.86 -20.05 -6.37
N GLY A 98 -13.31 -20.76 -7.40
CA GLY A 98 -12.98 -20.50 -8.82
C GLY A 98 -11.81 -21.31 -9.37
N LEU A 99 -11.13 -22.10 -8.51
CA LEU A 99 -10.02 -22.99 -8.88
C LEU A 99 -10.32 -24.47 -8.57
N GLU A 100 -11.59 -24.85 -8.39
CA GLU A 100 -11.98 -26.22 -8.05
C GLU A 100 -11.57 -27.23 -9.13
N GLY A 101 -10.98 -28.33 -8.69
CA GLY A 101 -10.42 -29.41 -9.52
C GLY A 101 -9.06 -29.10 -10.14
N TRP A 102 -8.53 -27.88 -10.00
CA TRP A 102 -7.18 -27.56 -10.43
C TRP A 102 -6.15 -28.02 -9.40
N ARG A 103 -4.99 -28.49 -9.87
CA ARG A 103 -3.86 -28.89 -9.01
C ARG A 103 -2.58 -28.20 -9.44
N VAL A 104 -1.67 -28.00 -8.50
CA VAL A 104 -0.35 -27.43 -8.80
C VAL A 104 0.49 -28.49 -9.51
N LYS A 105 0.71 -28.29 -10.81
CA LYS A 105 1.58 -29.15 -11.64
C LYS A 105 3.06 -28.79 -11.43
N GLN A 106 3.37 -27.50 -11.40
CA GLN A 106 4.73 -26.99 -11.30
C GLN A 106 4.74 -25.62 -10.60
N ARG A 107 5.83 -25.32 -9.89
CA ARG A 107 6.10 -24.02 -9.25
C ARG A 107 7.22 -23.28 -9.98
N GLU A 108 7.25 -21.95 -9.87
CA GLU A 108 8.33 -21.10 -10.37
C GLU A 108 8.63 -21.33 -11.87
N ILE A 109 7.56 -21.44 -12.67
CA ILE A 109 7.65 -21.78 -14.09
C ILE A 109 8.16 -20.60 -14.91
N LYS A 110 9.21 -20.84 -15.71
CA LYS A 110 9.73 -19.85 -16.65
C LYS A 110 9.01 -19.96 -17.99
N VAL A 111 8.37 -18.87 -18.41
CA VAL A 111 7.74 -18.75 -19.74
C VAL A 111 8.22 -17.46 -20.40
N GLY A 112 8.88 -17.59 -21.54
CA GLY A 112 9.57 -16.47 -22.19
C GLY A 112 10.62 -15.83 -21.26
N HIS A 113 10.48 -14.52 -21.02
CA HIS A 113 11.38 -13.74 -20.17
C HIS A 113 10.95 -13.65 -18.70
N SER A 114 9.78 -14.21 -18.37
CA SER A 114 9.18 -14.06 -17.05
C SER A 114 9.06 -15.40 -16.33
N ARG A 115 8.95 -15.29 -15.01
CA ARG A 115 8.73 -16.43 -14.12
C ARG A 115 7.42 -16.21 -13.40
N PHE A 116 6.53 -17.18 -13.52
CA PHE A 116 5.22 -17.19 -12.87
C PHE A 116 5.23 -18.17 -11.69
N ASP A 117 4.44 -17.88 -10.67
CA ASP A 117 4.50 -18.60 -9.41
C ASP A 117 4.07 -20.07 -9.54
N LEU A 118 3.00 -20.36 -10.29
CA LEU A 118 2.42 -21.70 -10.41
C LEU A 118 1.95 -22.00 -11.85
N LEU A 119 2.08 -23.26 -12.26
CA LEU A 119 1.36 -23.87 -13.38
C LEU A 119 0.32 -24.82 -12.81
N LEU A 120 -0.94 -24.60 -13.16
CA LEU A 120 -2.05 -25.42 -12.71
C LEU A 120 -2.45 -26.40 -13.82
N GLU A 121 -2.95 -27.58 -13.42
CA GLU A 121 -3.54 -28.55 -14.35
C GLU A 121 -4.92 -29.03 -13.89
N LYS A 122 -5.79 -29.31 -14.88
CA LYS A 122 -7.10 -29.93 -14.70
C LYS A 122 -7.48 -30.66 -15.98
N GLU A 123 -7.75 -31.96 -15.90
CA GLU A 123 -8.28 -32.76 -17.03
C GLU A 123 -7.49 -32.61 -18.34
N GLY A 124 -6.15 -32.49 -18.25
CA GLY A 124 -5.26 -32.32 -19.41
C GLY A 124 -5.07 -30.88 -19.87
N GLU A 125 -5.88 -29.92 -19.38
CA GLU A 125 -5.65 -28.49 -19.58
C GLU A 125 -4.66 -27.93 -18.57
N THR A 126 -3.99 -26.84 -18.95
CA THR A 126 -3.09 -26.10 -18.07
C THR A 126 -3.35 -24.61 -18.11
N ARG A 127 -3.14 -23.93 -16.98
CA ARG A 127 -3.14 -22.46 -16.93
C ARG A 127 -2.06 -21.92 -15.99
N LEU A 128 -1.50 -20.78 -16.34
CA LEU A 128 -0.55 -20.05 -15.50
C LEU A 128 -1.28 -19.36 -14.35
N ALA A 129 -0.62 -19.26 -13.20
CA ALA A 129 -1.10 -18.60 -12.02
C ALA A 129 -0.01 -17.71 -11.39
N GLU A 130 -0.32 -16.43 -11.23
CA GLU A 130 0.51 -15.46 -10.50
C GLU A 130 -0.14 -15.16 -9.15
N VAL A 131 0.62 -15.23 -8.07
CA VAL A 131 0.17 -15.04 -6.69
C VAL A 131 0.62 -13.65 -6.21
N LYS A 132 -0.30 -12.92 -5.58
CA LYS A 132 -0.04 -11.60 -4.98
C LYS A 132 -0.49 -11.61 -3.52
N SER A 133 0.42 -11.23 -2.61
CA SER A 133 0.04 -10.98 -1.21
C SER A 133 -0.55 -9.59 -1.09
N CYS A 134 -1.77 -9.49 -0.55
CA CYS A 134 -2.50 -8.24 -0.38
C CYS A 134 -2.72 -7.98 1.12
N THR A 135 -1.90 -7.09 1.68
CA THR A 135 -1.92 -6.74 3.12
C THR A 135 -2.40 -5.32 3.39
N LEU A 136 -2.59 -4.50 2.35
CA LEU A 136 -3.12 -3.14 2.48
C LEU A 136 -4.65 -3.20 2.49
N PHE A 137 -5.26 -2.55 3.48
CA PHE A 137 -6.70 -2.48 3.61
C PHE A 137 -7.18 -1.26 4.38
N SER A 138 -8.37 -0.80 4.02
CA SER A 138 -9.18 0.16 4.76
C SER A 138 -10.21 -0.56 5.62
N GLN A 139 -11.18 0.15 6.20
CA GLN A 139 -12.24 -0.50 6.97
C GLN A 139 -13.16 -1.37 6.08
N LYS A 140 -13.31 -1.03 4.80
CA LYS A 140 -14.27 -1.70 3.89
C LYS A 140 -13.62 -2.39 2.69
N ALA A 141 -12.37 -2.09 2.35
CA ALA A 141 -11.73 -2.60 1.13
C ALA A 141 -10.32 -3.14 1.36
N ALA A 142 -9.95 -4.15 0.58
CA ALA A 142 -8.57 -4.56 0.38
C ALA A 142 -8.02 -3.90 -0.87
N LEU A 143 -6.75 -3.47 -0.83
CA LEU A 143 -6.12 -2.66 -1.87
C LEU A 143 -4.79 -3.28 -2.29
N PHE A 144 -4.51 -3.26 -3.59
CA PHE A 144 -3.20 -3.68 -4.11
C PHE A 144 -2.78 -2.85 -5.33
N PRO A 145 -1.52 -2.40 -5.44
CA PRO A 145 -0.40 -2.63 -4.51
C PRO A 145 -0.31 -1.55 -3.41
N ASP A 146 0.52 -1.80 -2.40
CA ASP A 146 0.82 -0.85 -1.30
C ASP A 146 2.02 0.09 -1.59
N ALA A 147 2.70 -0.16 -2.70
CA ALA A 147 3.73 0.69 -3.25
C ALA A 147 3.75 0.60 -4.79
N PRO A 148 4.14 1.67 -5.52
CA PRO A 148 4.30 1.61 -6.97
C PRO A 148 5.24 0.48 -7.39
N SER A 149 4.84 -0.30 -8.38
CA SER A 149 5.60 -1.44 -8.90
C SER A 149 5.41 -1.58 -10.41
N LEU A 150 6.32 -0.96 -11.17
CA LEU A 150 6.41 -1.11 -12.63
C LEU A 150 6.47 -2.59 -13.06
N ARG A 151 7.08 -3.44 -12.22
CA ARG A 151 7.17 -4.88 -12.45
C ARG A 151 5.79 -5.56 -12.42
N ALA A 152 4.90 -5.15 -11.51
CA ALA A 152 3.60 -5.77 -11.37
C ALA A 152 2.70 -5.52 -12.60
N ALA A 153 2.66 -4.29 -13.11
CA ALA A 153 1.93 -3.96 -14.33
C ALA A 153 2.48 -4.71 -15.55
N LYS A 154 3.81 -4.75 -15.71
CA LYS A 154 4.47 -5.52 -16.78
C LYS A 154 4.10 -7.02 -16.72
N HIS A 155 4.16 -7.64 -15.55
CA HIS A 155 3.80 -9.04 -15.37
C HIS A 155 2.34 -9.32 -15.75
N LEU A 156 1.39 -8.42 -15.45
CA LEU A 156 -0.02 -8.58 -15.85
C LEU A 156 -0.19 -8.59 -17.38
N ARG A 157 0.49 -7.67 -18.08
CA ARG A 157 0.43 -7.62 -19.56
C ARG A 157 1.02 -8.87 -20.18
N GLU A 158 2.17 -9.34 -19.69
CA GLU A 158 2.81 -10.56 -20.16
C GLU A 158 1.93 -11.79 -19.91
N LEU A 159 1.32 -11.89 -18.72
CA LEU A 159 0.40 -12.99 -18.40
C LEU A 159 -0.83 -12.97 -19.32
N ALA A 160 -1.38 -11.78 -19.60
CA ALA A 160 -2.54 -11.63 -20.49
C ALA A 160 -2.22 -11.95 -21.96
N GLN A 161 -0.98 -11.74 -22.40
CA GLN A 161 -0.51 -12.13 -23.73
C GLN A 161 -0.35 -13.66 -23.87
N LEU A 162 -0.14 -14.36 -22.76
CA LEU A 162 -0.04 -15.82 -22.72
C LEU A 162 -1.41 -16.51 -22.61
N ALA A 163 -2.51 -15.75 -22.59
CA ALA A 163 -3.85 -16.30 -22.55
C ALA A 163 -4.17 -17.04 -23.88
N PRO A 164 -4.53 -18.33 -23.83
CA PRO A 164 -4.89 -19.07 -25.05
C PRO A 164 -6.23 -18.56 -25.61
N PRO A 165 -6.41 -18.50 -26.94
CA PRO A 165 -7.66 -18.02 -27.56
C PRO A 165 -8.90 -18.83 -27.16
N ASN A 166 -8.78 -20.15 -27.03
CA ASN A 166 -9.87 -21.09 -26.76
C ASN A 166 -9.53 -22.03 -25.59
N GLY A 167 -8.94 -21.49 -24.52
CA GLY A 167 -8.51 -22.29 -23.38
C GLY A 167 -8.69 -21.56 -22.04
N PRO A 168 -8.28 -22.19 -20.94
CA PRO A 168 -8.40 -21.62 -19.61
C PRO A 168 -7.57 -20.35 -19.49
N LYS A 169 -8.22 -19.26 -19.05
CA LYS A 169 -7.53 -17.99 -18.79
C LYS A 169 -6.47 -18.17 -17.70
N PRO A 170 -5.28 -17.58 -17.85
CA PRO A 170 -4.34 -17.45 -16.75
C PRO A 170 -4.99 -16.72 -15.57
N VAL A 171 -4.59 -17.06 -14.35
CA VAL A 171 -5.17 -16.50 -13.13
C VAL A 171 -4.19 -15.57 -12.43
N VAL A 172 -4.71 -14.45 -11.92
CA VAL A 172 -4.02 -13.65 -10.90
C VAL A 172 -4.75 -13.82 -9.59
N LEU A 173 -4.07 -14.44 -8.62
CA LEU A 173 -4.62 -14.76 -7.32
C LEU A 173 -4.10 -13.76 -6.28
N PHE A 174 -4.98 -12.89 -5.79
CA PHE A 174 -4.66 -12.01 -4.65
C PHE A 174 -5.05 -12.70 -3.36
N LEU A 175 -4.06 -13.05 -2.53
CA LEU A 175 -4.30 -13.52 -1.16
C LEU A 175 -4.51 -12.31 -0.25
N VAL A 176 -5.78 -12.02 0.02
CA VAL A 176 -6.23 -10.86 0.77
C VAL A 176 -6.24 -11.18 2.27
N GLN A 177 -5.36 -10.52 3.02
CA GLN A 177 -5.24 -10.66 4.47
C GLN A 177 -5.92 -9.50 5.22
N ALA A 178 -7.02 -9.01 4.64
CA ALA A 178 -7.76 -7.87 5.14
C ALA A 178 -8.99 -8.32 5.93
N GLN A 179 -8.97 -8.13 7.24
CA GLN A 179 -10.11 -8.47 8.07
C GLN A 179 -11.22 -7.44 7.90
N GLY A 180 -12.40 -7.88 7.49
CA GLY A 180 -13.58 -7.03 7.32
C GLY A 180 -13.71 -6.37 5.93
N ALA A 181 -12.72 -6.52 5.05
CA ALA A 181 -12.84 -6.07 3.67
C ALA A 181 -14.01 -6.78 2.97
N LYS A 182 -14.89 -5.97 2.38
CA LYS A 182 -16.07 -6.44 1.63
C LYS A 182 -15.82 -6.50 0.14
N VAL A 183 -14.83 -5.75 -0.34
CA VAL A 183 -14.45 -5.63 -1.74
C VAL A 183 -12.93 -5.65 -1.88
N PHE A 184 -12.45 -5.99 -3.07
CA PHE A 184 -11.07 -5.77 -3.49
C PHE A 184 -11.03 -4.68 -4.56
N LEU A 185 -10.03 -3.80 -4.50
CA LEU A 185 -9.79 -2.77 -5.50
C LEU A 185 -8.28 -2.73 -5.84
N PRO A 186 -7.91 -2.55 -7.11
CA PRO A 186 -6.55 -2.10 -7.40
C PRO A 186 -6.35 -0.70 -6.80
N ASP A 187 -5.24 -0.46 -6.12
CA ASP A 187 -4.96 0.84 -5.50
C ASP A 187 -4.51 1.85 -6.56
N TRP A 188 -5.47 2.47 -7.25
CA TRP A 188 -5.18 3.52 -8.23
C TRP A 188 -4.61 4.79 -7.59
N HIS A 189 -4.71 4.96 -6.26
CA HIS A 189 -4.03 6.07 -5.56
C HIS A 189 -2.54 5.77 -5.43
N THR A 190 -2.16 4.55 -5.13
CA THR A 190 -0.75 4.21 -4.99
C THR A 190 -0.07 3.94 -6.33
N ASP A 191 -0.70 3.16 -7.21
CA ASP A 191 -0.15 2.80 -8.52
C ASP A 191 -1.24 2.86 -9.60
N LEU A 192 -1.31 4.02 -10.26
CA LEU A 192 -2.28 4.26 -11.34
C LEU A 192 -2.04 3.34 -12.54
N GLU A 193 -0.77 3.09 -12.91
CA GLU A 193 -0.46 2.25 -14.07
C GLU A 193 -0.91 0.81 -13.83
N PHE A 194 -0.65 0.28 -12.62
CA PHE A 194 -1.13 -1.05 -12.25
C PHE A 194 -2.66 -1.14 -12.33
N ALA A 195 -3.39 -0.17 -11.77
CA ALA A 195 -4.85 -0.19 -11.78
C ALA A 195 -5.44 -0.14 -13.19
N GLN A 196 -4.90 0.73 -14.05
CA GLN A 196 -5.30 0.83 -15.45
C GLN A 196 -4.95 -0.44 -16.23
N THR A 197 -3.79 -1.02 -15.99
CA THR A 197 -3.37 -2.28 -16.62
C THR A 197 -4.28 -3.44 -16.20
N LEU A 198 -4.60 -3.55 -14.91
CA LEU A 198 -5.49 -4.60 -14.42
C LEU A 198 -6.89 -4.48 -15.03
N LEU A 199 -7.38 -3.24 -15.19
CA LEU A 199 -8.63 -2.95 -15.89
C LEU A 199 -8.57 -3.33 -17.37
N GLU A 200 -7.49 -2.99 -18.07
CA GLU A 200 -7.27 -3.30 -19.49
C GLU A 200 -7.29 -4.82 -19.76
N VAL A 201 -6.67 -5.61 -18.88
CA VAL A 201 -6.53 -7.06 -19.09
C VAL A 201 -7.62 -7.89 -18.43
N LYS A 202 -8.63 -7.27 -17.79
CA LYS A 202 -9.63 -7.96 -16.96
C LYS A 202 -10.37 -9.08 -17.67
N ASP A 203 -10.59 -8.95 -18.98
CA ASP A 203 -11.32 -9.94 -19.77
C ASP A 203 -10.40 -11.06 -20.32
N ARG A 204 -9.08 -10.89 -20.24
CA ARG A 204 -8.08 -11.88 -20.67
C ARG A 204 -7.55 -12.75 -19.53
N LEU A 205 -7.74 -12.31 -18.29
CA LEU A 205 -7.28 -13.00 -17.09
C LEU A 205 -8.47 -13.41 -16.22
N GLU A 206 -8.32 -14.49 -15.45
CA GLU A 206 -9.18 -14.74 -14.30
C GLU A 206 -8.59 -14.00 -13.09
N ILE A 207 -9.31 -13.02 -12.55
CA ILE A 207 -8.83 -12.21 -11.43
C ILE A 207 -9.56 -12.66 -10.15
N LEU A 208 -8.80 -13.26 -9.22
CA LEU A 208 -9.32 -13.87 -8.00
C LEU A 208 -8.73 -13.21 -6.74
N PRO A 209 -9.43 -12.25 -6.13
CA PRO A 209 -9.14 -11.83 -4.78
C PRO A 209 -9.77 -12.80 -3.79
N LEU A 210 -8.95 -13.56 -3.07
CA LEU A 210 -9.38 -14.48 -2.03
C LEU A 210 -9.02 -13.96 -0.65
N ALA A 211 -10.03 -13.61 0.13
CA ALA A 211 -9.88 -13.34 1.54
C ALA A 211 -9.45 -14.63 2.26
N VAL A 212 -8.33 -14.55 2.97
CA VAL A 212 -7.76 -15.64 3.76
C VAL A 212 -7.63 -15.19 5.22
N LYS A 213 -7.62 -16.16 6.14
CA LYS A 213 -7.42 -15.90 7.57
C LYS A 213 -6.30 -16.76 8.11
N THR A 214 -5.46 -16.14 8.92
CA THR A 214 -4.46 -16.80 9.76
C THR A 214 -4.86 -16.70 11.23
N ASP A 215 -4.46 -17.65 12.07
CA ASP A 215 -4.52 -17.45 13.52
C ASP A 215 -3.33 -16.67 14.05
N LEU A 216 -3.26 -16.50 15.37
CA LEU A 216 -2.19 -15.78 16.06
C LEU A 216 -0.80 -16.42 15.89
N ARG A 217 -0.71 -17.66 15.39
CA ARG A 217 0.55 -18.32 15.02
C ARG A 217 0.87 -18.21 13.52
N LEU A 218 0.12 -17.38 12.80
CA LEU A 218 0.17 -17.24 11.34
C LEU A 218 -0.29 -18.49 10.58
N ASP A 219 -0.90 -19.48 11.24
CA ASP A 219 -1.34 -20.69 10.54
C ASP A 219 -2.59 -20.41 9.72
N LEU A 220 -2.54 -20.76 8.43
CA LEU A 220 -3.64 -20.54 7.49
C LEU A 220 -4.84 -21.41 7.86
N LYS A 221 -6.00 -20.77 8.00
CA LYS A 221 -7.30 -21.42 8.18
C LYS A 221 -7.87 -21.90 6.84
N PRO A 222 -8.58 -23.03 6.80
CA PRO A 222 -9.12 -23.63 5.58
C PRO A 222 -10.35 -22.89 5.01
N LYS A 223 -10.62 -21.67 5.46
CA LYS A 223 -11.80 -20.90 5.03
C LYS A 223 -11.34 -19.70 4.20
N THR A 224 -11.86 -19.63 2.98
CA THR A 224 -11.61 -18.53 2.06
C THR A 224 -12.92 -17.96 1.55
N GLN A 225 -12.86 -16.74 1.02
CA GLN A 225 -13.99 -16.09 0.39
C GLN A 225 -13.50 -15.27 -0.79
N ARG A 226 -14.12 -15.41 -1.96
CA ARG A 226 -13.87 -14.50 -3.08
C ARG A 226 -14.44 -13.11 -2.75
N LEU A 227 -13.62 -12.08 -2.85
CA LEU A 227 -14.08 -10.70 -2.74
C LEU A 227 -14.48 -10.18 -4.12
N PRO A 228 -15.63 -9.49 -4.24
CA PRO A 228 -16.01 -8.82 -5.47
C PRO A 228 -15.06 -7.65 -5.78
N ILE A 229 -14.87 -7.39 -7.08
CA ILE A 229 -14.14 -6.23 -7.59
C ILE A 229 -15.17 -5.25 -8.14
N ARG A 230 -15.11 -3.99 -7.71
CA ARG A 230 -16.00 -2.92 -8.19
C ARG A 230 -15.40 -2.25 -9.43
N TRP A 231 -15.50 -2.93 -10.58
CA TRP A 231 -14.95 -2.43 -11.85
C TRP A 231 -15.53 -1.07 -12.26
N ASP A 232 -16.81 -0.82 -11.95
CA ASP A 232 -17.49 0.47 -12.13
C ASP A 232 -16.72 1.62 -11.47
N LEU A 233 -16.22 1.38 -10.26
CA LEU A 233 -15.46 2.37 -9.50
C LEU A 233 -14.04 2.54 -10.08
N VAL A 234 -13.38 1.45 -10.49
CA VAL A 234 -12.05 1.51 -11.09
C VAL A 234 -12.09 2.29 -12.42
N GLU A 235 -13.06 1.99 -13.28
CA GLU A 235 -13.28 2.68 -14.55
C GLU A 235 -13.53 4.18 -14.36
N LYS A 236 -14.26 4.54 -13.30
CA LYS A 236 -14.54 5.94 -12.98
C LYS A 236 -13.30 6.66 -12.42
N GLU A 237 -12.66 6.11 -11.39
CA GLU A 237 -11.72 6.89 -10.56
C GLU A 237 -10.23 6.72 -10.96
N ALA A 238 -9.86 5.68 -11.73
CA ALA A 238 -8.47 5.40 -12.11
C ALA A 238 -7.93 6.32 -13.24
N HIS A 239 -7.90 7.62 -12.98
CA HIS A 239 -7.41 8.67 -13.88
C HIS A 239 -6.37 9.56 -13.19
N ASP A 240 -5.44 10.16 -13.96
CA ASP A 240 -4.38 11.01 -13.40
C ASP A 240 -4.86 12.43 -13.03
N GLN A 241 -5.86 12.49 -12.15
CA GLN A 241 -6.47 13.70 -11.64
C GLN A 241 -6.96 13.49 -10.20
N GLY A 242 -7.17 14.58 -9.47
CA GLY A 242 -7.73 14.56 -8.12
C GLY A 242 -6.96 15.47 -7.17
N SER A 243 -7.01 15.12 -5.88
CA SER A 243 -6.34 15.85 -4.82
C SER A 243 -5.06 15.15 -4.36
N TYR A 244 -4.27 15.80 -3.52
CA TYR A 244 -3.10 15.20 -2.90
C TYR A 244 -2.78 15.81 -1.54
N LEU A 245 -2.10 15.02 -0.70
CA LEU A 245 -1.40 15.51 0.47
C LEU A 245 0.11 15.49 0.19
N PHE A 246 0.76 16.61 0.43
CA PHE A 246 2.20 16.76 0.28
C PHE A 246 2.82 17.08 1.63
N LEU A 247 3.58 16.12 2.16
CA LEU A 247 4.12 16.17 3.51
C LEU A 247 5.57 16.65 3.48
N LEU A 248 5.87 17.64 4.30
CA LEU A 248 7.19 18.22 4.48
C LEU A 248 7.63 18.11 5.94
N GLU A 249 8.92 17.85 6.18
CA GLU A 249 9.54 17.87 7.51
C GLU A 249 10.47 19.09 7.60
N LEU A 250 10.25 19.93 8.60
CA LEU A 250 11.12 21.03 8.95
C LEU A 250 11.84 20.73 10.27
N LYS A 251 13.17 20.64 10.21
CA LYS A 251 14.00 20.18 11.33
C LYS A 251 14.23 21.22 12.42
N GLU A 252 14.06 22.49 12.08
CA GLU A 252 14.27 23.64 12.95
C GLU A 252 13.26 24.74 12.62
N SER A 253 12.89 25.57 13.59
CA SER A 253 11.98 26.68 13.35
C SER A 253 12.67 27.73 12.47
N LEU A 254 11.97 28.23 11.45
CA LEU A 254 12.49 29.22 10.51
C LEU A 254 11.48 30.34 10.27
N GLU A 255 11.97 31.52 9.91
CA GLU A 255 11.15 32.62 9.43
C GLU A 255 11.67 33.07 8.06
N PHE A 256 10.76 33.25 7.10
CA PHE A 256 11.11 33.67 5.74
C PHE A 256 9.90 34.21 4.97
N ASP A 257 10.18 34.90 3.87
CA ASP A 257 9.15 35.45 2.99
C ASP A 257 8.55 34.40 2.05
N VAL A 258 7.22 34.43 1.91
CA VAL A 258 6.45 33.49 1.09
C VAL A 258 5.66 34.22 0.02
N GLY A 259 6.35 34.73 -1.00
CA GLY A 259 5.73 35.42 -2.12
C GLY A 259 4.75 36.51 -1.66
N GLY A 260 3.50 36.44 -2.14
CA GLY A 260 2.45 37.40 -1.78
C GLY A 260 1.96 37.33 -0.32
N LEU A 261 2.32 36.30 0.45
CA LEU A 261 1.98 36.21 1.88
C LEU A 261 2.93 37.00 2.78
N GLY A 262 4.07 37.48 2.25
CA GLY A 262 5.08 38.20 3.01
C GLY A 262 5.78 37.32 4.05
N HIS A 263 6.28 37.95 5.12
CA HIS A 263 7.06 37.30 6.16
C HIS A 263 6.20 36.37 7.03
N ARG A 264 6.68 35.14 7.24
CA ARG A 264 5.97 34.10 7.98
C ARG A 264 6.93 33.27 8.84
N ALA A 265 6.47 32.91 10.03
CA ALA A 265 7.15 31.98 10.93
C ALA A 265 6.66 30.54 10.71
N PHE A 266 7.58 29.60 10.71
CA PHE A 266 7.37 28.17 10.54
C PHE A 266 8.04 27.44 11.71
N PRO A 267 7.27 27.00 12.73
CA PRO A 267 7.80 26.16 13.80
C PRO A 267 8.42 24.86 13.29
N LYS A 268 9.41 24.32 14.00
CA LYS A 268 9.89 22.95 13.78
C LYS A 268 8.70 21.97 13.82
N GLY A 269 8.63 21.05 12.86
CA GLY A 269 7.59 20.04 12.81
C GLY A 269 7.33 19.50 11.40
N TYR A 270 6.18 18.88 11.25
CA TYR A 270 5.67 18.33 9.99
C TYR A 270 4.58 19.22 9.43
N TYR A 271 4.52 19.30 8.11
CA TYR A 271 3.57 20.14 7.39
C TYR A 271 2.86 19.32 6.34
N VAL A 272 1.53 19.29 6.40
CA VAL A 272 0.67 18.63 5.41
C VAL A 272 0.05 19.72 4.54
N TYR A 273 0.45 19.77 3.28
CA TYR A 273 -0.14 20.65 2.28
C TYR A 273 -1.19 19.90 1.47
N VAL A 274 -2.39 20.48 1.36
CA VAL A 274 -3.49 19.98 0.53
C VAL A 274 -3.47 20.72 -0.80
N GLY A 275 -3.59 19.98 -1.89
CA GLY A 275 -3.76 20.59 -3.21
C GLY A 275 -4.52 19.70 -4.18
N SER A 276 -4.82 20.23 -5.36
CA SER A 276 -5.47 19.49 -6.43
C SER A 276 -4.78 19.64 -7.79
N ALA A 277 -5.14 18.73 -8.70
CA ALA A 277 -4.82 18.78 -10.10
C ALA A 277 -5.96 18.16 -10.91
N ARG A 278 -6.63 18.97 -11.73
CA ARG A 278 -7.71 18.48 -12.63
C ARG A 278 -7.20 17.53 -13.70
N GLN A 279 -5.94 17.64 -14.09
CA GLN A 279 -5.22 16.71 -14.96
C GLN A 279 -3.74 16.75 -14.59
N GLY A 280 -3.02 15.64 -14.81
CA GLY A 280 -1.59 15.56 -14.58
C GLY A 280 -1.22 15.60 -13.10
N LEU A 281 -1.95 14.89 -12.23
CA LEU A 281 -1.69 14.83 -10.80
C LEU A 281 -0.25 14.36 -10.50
N ASN A 282 0.22 13.34 -11.22
CA ASN A 282 1.61 12.87 -11.13
C ASN A 282 2.61 13.98 -11.43
N HIS A 283 2.38 14.76 -12.50
CA HIS A 283 3.25 15.86 -12.86
C HIS A 283 3.22 16.99 -11.82
N ARG A 284 2.05 17.28 -11.23
CA ARG A 284 1.91 18.26 -10.12
C ARG A 284 2.73 17.85 -8.91
N LEU A 285 2.64 16.59 -8.48
CA LEU A 285 3.41 16.04 -7.37
C LEU A 285 4.93 16.03 -7.65
N ALA A 286 5.33 15.59 -8.85
CA ALA A 286 6.73 15.62 -9.27
C ALA A 286 7.30 17.04 -9.26
N ARG A 287 6.52 18.03 -9.71
CA ARG A 287 6.90 19.45 -9.63
C ARG A 287 7.14 19.87 -8.19
N HIS A 288 6.27 19.50 -7.24
CA HIS A 288 6.45 19.85 -5.82
C HIS A 288 7.70 19.24 -5.21
N GLN A 289 8.07 18.01 -5.59
CA GLN A 289 9.26 17.35 -5.07
C GLN A 289 10.58 18.02 -5.48
N ARG A 290 10.63 18.65 -6.66
CA ARG A 290 11.82 19.32 -7.20
C ARG A 290 12.31 20.46 -6.27
N LEU A 291 13.63 20.63 -6.13
CA LEU A 291 14.22 21.77 -5.40
C LEU A 291 14.46 22.96 -6.34
N LYS A 292 15.15 22.74 -7.46
CA LYS A 292 15.48 23.78 -8.44
C LYS A 292 14.30 24.05 -9.37
N LYS A 293 13.59 25.15 -9.15
CA LYS A 293 12.48 25.61 -10.01
C LYS A 293 12.20 27.10 -9.81
N LYS A 294 11.52 27.71 -10.77
CA LYS A 294 10.85 28.99 -10.54
C LYS A 294 9.67 28.77 -9.58
N TYR A 295 9.63 29.53 -8.48
CA TYR A 295 8.57 29.43 -7.49
C TYR A 295 7.28 29.99 -8.07
N HIS A 296 6.21 29.24 -7.89
CA HIS A 296 4.88 29.61 -8.40
C HIS A 296 3.82 29.49 -7.32
N TRP A 297 3.89 28.46 -6.47
CA TRP A 297 2.97 28.28 -5.34
C TRP A 297 3.65 28.56 -4.01
N HIS A 298 2.89 28.95 -2.99
CA HIS A 298 3.41 29.19 -1.64
C HIS A 298 4.22 27.99 -1.11
N ILE A 299 3.77 26.76 -1.41
CA ILE A 299 4.46 25.52 -1.02
C ILE A 299 5.87 25.38 -1.61
N ASP A 300 6.19 26.03 -2.74
CA ASP A 300 7.53 26.00 -3.33
C ASP A 300 8.57 26.66 -2.41
N TYR A 301 8.18 27.71 -1.67
CA TYR A 301 9.05 28.42 -0.72
C TYR A 301 9.36 27.54 0.49
N LEU A 302 8.34 26.89 1.07
CA LEU A 302 8.53 25.96 2.18
C LEU A 302 9.32 24.72 1.76
N ARG A 303 9.03 24.16 0.57
CA ARG A 303 9.75 23.01 0.02
C ARG A 303 11.26 23.26 -0.11
N ALA A 304 11.68 24.51 -0.36
CA ALA A 304 13.09 24.85 -0.47
C ALA A 304 13.85 24.80 0.87
N LYS A 305 13.13 24.84 1.99
CA LYS A 305 13.67 24.83 3.36
C LYS A 305 13.38 23.52 4.11
N ALA A 306 12.34 22.79 3.70
CA ALA A 306 11.90 21.55 4.32
C ALA A 306 12.22 20.32 3.47
N LYS A 307 12.39 19.16 4.10
CA LYS A 307 12.58 17.88 3.40
C LYS A 307 11.23 17.30 2.99
N VAL A 308 11.16 16.63 1.84
CA VAL A 308 9.96 15.86 1.49
C VAL A 308 9.89 14.65 2.39
N HIS A 309 8.80 14.56 3.13
CA HIS A 309 8.50 13.44 4.00
C HIS A 309 7.65 12.40 3.25
N ALA A 310 6.55 12.82 2.61
CA ALA A 310 5.72 11.94 1.80
C ALA A 310 4.95 12.69 0.70
N SER A 311 4.49 11.95 -0.30
CA SER A 311 3.55 12.42 -1.31
C SER A 311 2.43 11.39 -1.43
N LEU A 312 1.21 11.79 -1.08
CA LEU A 312 0.05 10.94 -1.02
C LEU A 312 -0.98 11.45 -2.03
N PRO A 313 -1.02 10.90 -3.26
CA PRO A 313 -2.09 11.19 -4.20
C PRO A 313 -3.44 10.67 -3.68
N LEU A 314 -4.51 11.38 -4.03
CA LEU A 314 -5.90 11.02 -3.83
C LEU A 314 -6.64 11.21 -5.16
N ARG A 315 -6.56 10.20 -6.01
CA ARG A 315 -7.13 10.21 -7.36
C ARG A 315 -8.64 10.03 -7.32
N SER A 316 -9.34 11.03 -7.82
CA SER A 316 -10.79 11.02 -7.95
C SER A 316 -11.24 12.02 -9.01
N GLN A 317 -12.42 11.76 -9.59
CA GLN A 317 -13.13 12.78 -10.38
C GLN A 317 -13.78 13.86 -9.51
N GLU A 318 -14.00 13.59 -8.22
CA GLU A 318 -14.56 14.55 -7.28
C GLU A 318 -13.53 15.62 -6.89
N ASP A 319 -13.99 16.87 -6.74
CA ASP A 319 -13.18 17.92 -6.13
C ASP A 319 -13.20 17.78 -4.61
N LEU A 320 -12.11 17.23 -4.06
CA LEU A 320 -11.99 16.90 -2.64
C LEU A 320 -11.09 17.87 -1.89
N GLU A 321 -10.48 18.86 -2.55
CA GLU A 321 -9.44 19.70 -1.96
C GLU A 321 -9.90 20.41 -0.68
N CYS A 322 -11.03 21.13 -0.75
CA CYS A 322 -11.56 21.88 0.39
C CYS A 322 -12.04 20.96 1.52
N ARG A 323 -12.66 19.81 1.17
CA ARG A 323 -13.12 18.82 2.16
C ARG A 323 -11.95 18.17 2.90
N LEU A 324 -10.89 17.81 2.16
CA LEU A 324 -9.64 17.31 2.73
C LEU A 324 -9.00 18.33 3.68
N ALA A 325 -8.97 19.59 3.29
CA ALA A 325 -8.47 20.68 4.12
C ALA A 325 -9.27 20.80 5.44
N GLU A 326 -10.60 20.74 5.37
CA GLU A 326 -11.46 20.75 6.56
C GLU A 326 -11.21 19.54 7.48
N GLY A 327 -11.12 18.34 6.91
CA GLY A 327 -10.83 17.12 7.66
C GLY A 327 -9.47 17.14 8.35
N LEU A 328 -8.44 17.70 7.69
CA LEU A 328 -7.11 17.86 8.27
C LEU A 328 -7.05 18.95 9.34
N ALA A 329 -7.83 20.02 9.20
CA ALA A 329 -7.88 21.10 10.19
C ALA A 329 -8.23 20.59 11.59
N GLN A 330 -9.06 19.56 11.68
CA GLN A 330 -9.48 18.94 12.95
C GLN A 330 -8.38 18.11 13.62
N LYS A 331 -7.33 17.72 12.86
CA LYS A 331 -6.22 16.89 13.34
C LYS A 331 -4.91 17.66 13.51
N ALA A 332 -4.82 18.85 12.93
CA ALA A 332 -3.61 19.66 12.94
C ALA A 332 -3.37 20.29 14.33
N ASP A 333 -2.11 20.35 14.75
CA ASP A 333 -1.71 21.05 15.98
C ASP A 333 -1.76 22.58 15.80
N PHE A 334 -1.50 23.07 14.59
CA PHE A 334 -1.57 24.49 14.25
C PHE A 334 -1.86 24.73 12.76
N LEU A 335 -2.37 25.92 12.45
CA LEU A 335 -2.76 26.34 11.10
C LEU A 335 -1.87 27.49 10.63
N LEU A 336 -1.65 27.60 9.31
CA LEU A 336 -0.94 28.74 8.70
C LEU A 336 -1.89 29.55 7.81
N PRO A 337 -2.57 30.59 8.34
CA PRO A 337 -3.63 31.29 7.63
C PRO A 337 -3.22 31.84 6.25
N GLY A 338 -4.12 31.71 5.27
CA GLY A 338 -3.94 32.17 3.89
C GLY A 338 -3.00 31.31 3.03
N PHE A 339 -2.34 30.30 3.61
CA PHE A 339 -1.38 29.49 2.88
C PHE A 339 -2.07 28.56 1.88
N GLY A 340 -1.98 28.90 0.59
CA GLY A 340 -2.48 28.06 -0.51
C GLY A 340 -4.00 28.08 -0.68
N ALA A 341 -4.70 29.02 -0.04
CA ALA A 341 -6.15 29.19 -0.11
C ALA A 341 -6.53 30.51 -0.81
N SER A 342 -5.88 30.83 -1.93
CA SER A 342 -6.09 32.11 -2.64
C SER A 342 -7.38 32.17 -3.45
N ASP A 343 -7.91 31.01 -3.80
CA ASP A 343 -9.04 30.80 -4.73
C ASP A 343 -10.23 30.09 -4.07
N CYS A 344 -10.22 29.95 -2.74
CA CYS A 344 -11.27 29.28 -1.98
C CYS A 344 -11.48 29.96 -0.60
N PRO A 345 -12.60 29.71 0.10
CA PRO A 345 -12.87 30.30 1.41
C PRO A 345 -12.15 29.59 2.57
N CYS A 346 -11.28 28.61 2.29
CA CYS A 346 -10.57 27.87 3.34
C CYS A 346 -9.63 28.80 4.12
N LYS A 347 -9.51 28.57 5.43
CA LYS A 347 -8.56 29.32 6.27
C LYS A 347 -7.12 29.10 5.82
N THR A 348 -6.78 27.88 5.40
CA THR A 348 -5.47 27.46 4.92
C THR A 348 -5.57 26.11 4.23
N HIS A 349 -4.62 25.81 3.34
CA HIS A 349 -4.35 24.49 2.81
C HIS A 349 -3.03 23.91 3.35
N LEU A 350 -2.40 24.55 4.35
CA LEU A 350 -1.19 24.07 5.01
C LEU A 350 -1.42 23.89 6.51
N PHE A 351 -1.22 22.65 6.97
CA PHE A 351 -1.51 22.20 8.32
C PHE A 351 -0.22 21.75 9.02
N GLY A 352 0.01 22.24 10.23
CA GLY A 352 1.20 21.93 11.03
C GLY A 352 0.94 20.83 12.05
N PHE A 353 1.91 19.95 12.23
CA PHE A 353 1.91 18.83 13.16
C PHE A 353 3.23 18.77 13.93
N LEU A 354 3.17 18.60 15.25
CA LEU A 354 4.32 18.47 16.14
C LEU A 354 4.94 17.06 16.08
N LYS A 355 4.12 16.06 15.73
CA LYS A 355 4.52 14.66 15.54
C LYS A 355 4.34 14.25 14.08
N ASP A 356 5.00 13.16 13.70
CA ASP A 356 4.92 12.62 12.35
C ASP A 356 3.50 12.09 12.05
N PRO A 357 2.74 12.69 11.12
CA PRO A 357 1.40 12.19 10.76
C PRO A 357 1.44 10.79 10.14
N MET A 358 2.55 10.40 9.53
CA MET A 358 2.72 9.04 8.96
C MET A 358 2.94 7.98 10.05
N ALA A 359 3.11 8.37 11.31
CA ALA A 359 3.14 7.47 12.46
C ALA A 359 1.83 7.48 13.25
N ASP A 360 0.79 8.18 12.76
CA ASP A 360 -0.52 8.28 13.40
C ASP A 360 -1.57 7.45 12.66
N ARG A 361 -2.27 6.59 13.40
CA ARG A 361 -3.36 5.78 12.85
C ARG A 361 -4.53 6.65 12.39
N GLU A 362 -4.87 7.69 13.13
CA GLU A 362 -6.04 8.51 12.77
C GLU A 362 -5.84 9.28 11.47
N PHE A 363 -4.59 9.64 11.16
CA PHE A 363 -4.22 10.21 9.87
C PHE A 363 -4.45 9.22 8.72
N PHE A 364 -4.10 7.94 8.91
CA PHE A 364 -4.38 6.89 7.93
C PHE A 364 -5.88 6.59 7.79
N ASP A 365 -6.64 6.62 8.88
CA ASP A 365 -8.09 6.44 8.83
C ASP A 365 -8.75 7.55 7.99
N LEU A 366 -8.32 8.82 8.19
CA LEU A 366 -8.74 9.95 7.34
C LEU A 366 -8.33 9.73 5.87
N LEU A 367 -7.08 9.35 5.64
CA LEU A 367 -6.55 9.11 4.29
C LEU A 367 -7.34 8.02 3.56
N PHE A 368 -7.61 6.88 4.20
CA PHE A 368 -8.35 5.78 3.59
C PHE A 368 -9.82 6.09 3.37
N TRP A 369 -10.42 6.92 4.23
CA TRP A 369 -11.76 7.44 3.97
C TRP A 369 -11.82 8.23 2.66
N TYR A 370 -10.90 9.19 2.50
CA TYR A 370 -10.83 10.02 1.29
C TYR A 370 -10.24 9.31 0.08
N ARG A 371 -9.57 8.18 0.23
CA ARG A 371 -9.12 7.37 -0.92
C ARG A 371 -10.21 6.41 -1.37
N VAL A 372 -10.86 5.72 -0.44
CA VAL A 372 -11.66 4.53 -0.77
C VAL A 372 -12.99 4.49 -0.03
N ASP A 373 -13.01 4.54 1.31
CA ASP A 373 -14.20 4.16 2.07
C ASP A 373 -15.40 5.09 1.86
N ARG A 374 -15.22 6.32 1.33
CA ARG A 374 -16.34 7.20 0.95
C ARG A 374 -17.19 6.66 -0.19
N HIS A 375 -16.65 5.75 -1.01
CA HIS A 375 -17.34 5.16 -2.16
C HIS A 375 -18.14 3.89 -1.82
N LEU A 376 -17.94 3.33 -0.62
CA LEU A 376 -18.43 2.02 -0.18
C LEU A 376 -19.35 2.14 1.03
#